data_AF-A0A645EE16-F1
#
_entry.id   AF-A0A645EE16-F1
#
_cell.length_a   1.000
_cell.length_b   1.000
_cell.length_c   1.000
_cell.angle_alpha   90.00
_cell.angle_beta   90.00
_cell.angle_gamma   90.00
#
_symmetry.space_group_name_H-M   'P 1'
#
loop_
_entity.id
_entity.type
_entity.pdbx_description
1 polymer ?
#
loop_
_entity_poly.entity_id
_entity_poly.type
_entity_poly.pdbx_seq_one_letter_code
_entity_poly.pdbx_strand_id
1 'polypeptide(L)'
;MATKYVTYTFPVLFPVSMITAIYLNQLFVQNKINTIIYWVGIPFSVLMMAYIVLAFKFLADVRLVVTVGGLLIILLFTWRQAKDRQVRWFFQMICLGQITACILLSAVVFPEMAESRSGRAIAEFIAENQDYRVGMYQFYSASSVYYSGHTAIKIIPSAAMASNPAEKLDWSSKYTMPTQPVAEFVAQSQGKNTWVVVPDKVKEQFLAEYQVLSPRLQRSHDGLNYYLLN
;
A
#
# COMPACT_ATOMS: atom_id res chain seq x y z
N MET A 1 -1.91 -14.19 2.34
CA MET A 1 -1.16 -13.08 2.95
C MET A 1 -1.06 -13.33 4.46
N ALA A 2 0.16 -13.50 4.98
CA ALA A 2 0.59 -12.94 6.28
C ALA A 2 -0.29 -13.11 7.56
N THR A 3 -1.03 -14.21 7.80
CA THR A 3 -1.62 -14.46 9.14
C THR A 3 -0.58 -14.80 10.21
N LYS A 4 0.64 -15.18 9.81
CA LYS A 4 1.72 -15.52 10.75
C LYS A 4 2.17 -14.35 11.63
N TYR A 5 2.15 -13.11 11.12
CA TYR A 5 2.73 -11.97 11.85
C TYR A 5 1.87 -11.55 13.04
N VAL A 6 0.55 -11.53 12.86
CA VAL A 6 -0.42 -11.32 13.94
C VAL A 6 -0.13 -12.27 15.11
N THR A 7 -0.01 -13.58 14.85
CA THR A 7 0.24 -14.58 15.91
C THR A 7 1.56 -14.40 16.67
N TYR A 8 2.57 -13.74 16.11
CA TYR A 8 3.83 -13.45 16.82
C TYR A 8 3.83 -12.08 17.51
N THR A 9 3.13 -11.09 16.95
CA THR A 9 3.09 -9.74 17.50
C THR A 9 2.13 -9.63 18.68
N PHE A 10 0.94 -10.25 18.61
CA PHE A 10 -0.08 -10.13 19.65
C PHE A 10 0.37 -10.62 21.04
N PRO A 11 1.06 -11.77 21.19
CA PRO A 11 1.56 -12.22 22.49
C PRO A 11 2.58 -11.28 23.12
N VAL A 12 3.38 -10.55 22.33
CA VAL A 12 4.39 -9.61 22.83
C VAL A 12 3.78 -8.27 23.24
N LEU A 13 2.72 -7.82 22.57
CA LEU A 13 2.07 -6.56 22.89
C LEU A 13 1.47 -6.55 24.30
N PHE A 14 0.96 -7.70 24.78
CA PHE A 14 0.38 -7.80 26.12
C PHE A 14 1.38 -7.48 27.25
N PRO A 15 2.51 -8.22 27.41
CA PRO A 15 3.49 -7.91 28.45
C PRO A 15 4.11 -6.52 28.28
N VAL A 16 4.36 -6.07 27.04
CA VAL A 16 4.87 -4.72 26.79
C VAL A 16 3.88 -3.66 27.30
N SER A 17 2.58 -3.81 27.00
CA SER A 17 1.56 -2.86 27.46
C SER A 17 1.47 -2.79 29.00
N MET A 18 1.65 -3.93 29.69
CA MET A 18 1.65 -4.00 31.14
C MET A 18 2.86 -3.28 31.74
N ILE A 19 4.06 -3.53 31.19
CA ILE A 19 5.29 -2.83 31.60
C ILE A 19 5.17 -1.32 31.35
N THR A 20 4.65 -0.93 30.19
CA THR A 20 4.42 0.48 29.84
C THR A 20 3.44 1.14 30.81
N ALA A 21 2.35 0.47 31.19
CA ALA A 21 1.38 0.99 32.13
C ALA A 21 1.98 1.22 33.54
N ILE A 22 2.76 0.25 34.03
CA ILE A 22 3.45 0.37 35.32
C ILE A 22 4.43 1.55 35.31
N TYR A 23 5.25 1.65 34.25
CA TYR A 23 6.22 2.73 34.11
C TYR A 23 5.56 4.11 33.97
N LEU A 24 4.51 4.23 33.16
CA LEU A 24 3.74 5.47 33.03
C LEU A 24 3.13 5.90 34.38
N ASN A 25 2.61 4.97 35.17
CA ASN A 25 2.08 5.29 36.49
C ASN A 25 3.15 5.88 37.41
N GLN A 26 4.37 5.33 37.39
CA GLN A 26 5.51 5.88 38.13
C GLN A 26 5.85 7.30 37.65
N LEU A 27 5.86 7.55 36.34
CA LEU A 27 6.10 8.89 35.78
C LEU A 27 5.01 9.89 36.17
N PHE A 28 3.75 9.45 36.25
CA PHE A 28 2.64 10.29 36.70
C PHE A 28 2.76 10.67 38.17
N VAL A 29 3.06 9.71 39.05
CA VAL A 29 3.24 9.96 40.49
C VAL A 29 4.44 10.87 40.74
N GLN A 30 5.54 10.67 40.02
CA GLN A 30 6.76 11.49 40.13
C GLN A 30 6.68 12.83 39.37
N ASN A 31 5.54 13.11 38.71
CA ASN A 31 5.30 14.30 37.89
C ASN A 31 6.45 14.63 36.90
N LYS A 32 7.05 13.59 36.29
CA LYS A 32 8.21 13.72 35.38
C LYS A 32 7.78 14.13 33.97
N ILE A 33 7.40 15.40 33.81
CA ILE A 33 6.87 15.92 32.54
C ILE A 33 7.89 15.86 31.39
N ASN A 34 9.16 16.18 31.68
CA ASN A 34 10.22 16.19 30.67
C ASN A 34 10.39 14.81 30.03
N THR A 35 10.33 13.73 30.83
CA THR A 35 10.43 12.36 30.31
C THR A 35 9.31 12.05 29.32
N ILE A 36 8.06 12.45 29.61
CA ILE A 36 6.94 12.25 28.68
C ILE A 36 7.10 13.11 27.42
N ILE A 37 7.56 14.36 27.55
CA ILE A 37 7.82 15.23 26.39
C ILE A 37 8.85 14.58 25.45
N TYR A 38 9.99 14.12 25.99
CA TYR A 38 11.05 13.53 25.16
C TYR A 38 10.65 12.20 24.53
N TRP A 39 10.02 11.29 25.30
CA TRP A 39 9.77 9.92 24.85
C TRP A 39 8.41 9.71 24.17
N VAL A 40 7.45 10.61 24.36
CA VAL A 40 6.10 10.50 23.78
C VAL A 40 5.76 11.73 22.96
N GLY A 41 5.99 12.93 23.49
CA GLY A 41 5.66 14.19 22.82
C GLY A 41 6.45 14.43 21.52
N ILE A 42 7.77 14.21 21.53
CA ILE A 42 8.62 14.35 20.34
C ILE A 42 8.25 13.30 19.29
N PRO A 43 8.19 11.98 19.59
CA PRO A 43 7.75 10.98 18.62
C PRO A 43 6.36 11.27 18.04
N PHE A 44 5.42 11.72 18.87
CA PHE A 44 4.09 12.15 18.40
C PHE A 44 4.19 13.31 17.40
N SER A 45 5.01 14.33 17.70
CA SER A 45 5.19 15.47 16.80
C SER A 45 5.84 15.08 15.47
N VAL A 46 6.83 14.19 15.51
CA VAL A 46 7.47 13.62 14.31
C VAL A 46 6.45 12.82 13.50
N LEU A 47 5.62 12.02 14.16
CA LEU A 47 4.57 11.24 13.51
C LEU A 47 3.51 12.13 12.86
N MET A 48 3.10 13.22 13.52
CA MET A 48 2.21 14.23 12.95
C MET A 48 2.82 14.89 11.70
N MET A 49 4.12 15.18 11.72
CA MET A 49 4.82 15.68 10.54
C MET A 49 4.81 14.67 9.39
N ALA A 50 5.04 13.38 9.68
CA ALA A 50 4.94 12.32 8.68
C ALA A 50 3.53 12.22 8.08
N TYR A 51 2.48 12.42 8.88
CA TYR A 51 1.09 12.46 8.40
C TYR A 51 0.81 13.65 7.50
N ILE A 52 1.38 14.82 7.80
CA ILE A 52 1.28 16.00 6.94
C ILE A 52 1.96 15.75 5.60
N VAL A 53 3.18 15.20 5.60
CA VAL A 53 3.90 14.82 4.38
C VAL A 53 3.08 13.80 3.57
N LEU A 54 2.42 12.86 4.24
CA LEU A 54 1.56 11.89 3.59
C LEU A 54 0.33 12.55 2.94
N ALA A 55 -0.31 13.50 3.63
CA ALA A 55 -1.43 14.26 3.08
C ALA A 55 -1.02 15.03 1.82
N PHE A 56 0.13 15.70 1.81
CA PHE A 56 0.66 16.38 0.62
C PHE A 56 0.94 15.45 -0.56
N LYS A 57 1.26 14.19 -0.29
CA LYS A 57 1.55 13.20 -1.34
C LYS A 57 0.28 12.64 -1.99
N PHE A 58 -0.80 12.47 -1.23
CA PHE A 58 -1.99 11.73 -1.68
C PHE A 58 -3.25 12.58 -1.83
N LEU A 59 -3.30 13.78 -1.28
CA LEU A 59 -4.46 14.66 -1.36
C LEU A 59 -4.18 15.90 -2.21
N ALA A 60 -5.21 16.36 -2.90
CA ALA A 60 -5.26 17.64 -3.60
C ALA A 60 -6.43 18.50 -3.08
N ASP A 61 -6.45 19.77 -3.50
CA ASP A 61 -7.56 20.71 -3.31
C ASP A 61 -7.94 20.96 -1.84
N VAL A 62 -9.23 21.18 -1.58
CA VAL A 62 -9.80 21.50 -0.26
C VAL A 62 -9.52 20.39 0.76
N ARG A 63 -9.48 19.12 0.33
CA ARG A 63 -9.23 17.96 1.22
C ARG A 63 -7.84 18.02 1.84
N LEU A 64 -6.85 18.47 1.08
CA LEU A 64 -5.49 18.70 1.58
C LEU A 64 -5.48 19.80 2.66
N VAL A 65 -6.11 20.95 2.37
CA VAL A 65 -6.16 22.09 3.29
C VAL A 65 -6.84 21.71 4.61
N VAL A 66 -7.99 21.03 4.54
CA VAL A 66 -8.73 20.56 5.72
C VAL A 66 -7.91 19.56 6.53
N THR A 67 -7.24 18.61 5.87
CA THR A 67 -6.45 17.58 6.55
C THR A 67 -5.22 18.16 7.23
N VAL A 68 -4.41 18.96 6.51
CA VAL A 68 -3.21 19.59 7.06
C VAL A 68 -3.57 20.59 8.15
N GLY A 69 -4.60 21.42 7.93
CA GLY A 69 -5.12 22.34 8.93
C GLY A 69 -5.59 21.61 10.18
N GLY A 70 -6.35 20.52 10.02
CA GLY A 70 -6.80 19.68 11.13
C GLY A 70 -5.64 19.06 11.92
N LEU A 71 -4.63 18.50 11.25
CA LEU A 71 -3.45 17.94 11.90
C LEU A 71 -2.64 19.01 12.67
N LEU A 72 -2.47 20.21 12.09
CA LEU A 72 -1.80 21.31 12.77
C LEU A 72 -2.59 21.81 13.97
N ILE A 73 -3.92 21.91 13.86
CA ILE A 73 -4.78 22.29 15.00
C ILE A 73 -4.65 21.25 16.12
N ILE A 74 -4.68 19.95 15.81
CA ILE A 74 -4.51 18.88 16.80
C ILE A 74 -3.14 19.01 17.49
N LEU A 75 -2.07 19.19 16.71
CA LEU A 75 -0.71 19.34 17.24
C LEU A 75 -0.59 20.56 18.15
N LEU A 76 -1.01 21.74 17.67
CA LEU A 76 -0.94 23.00 18.42
C LEU A 76 -1.85 22.98 19.64
N PHE A 77 -3.05 22.40 19.53
CA PHE A 77 -3.95 22.25 20.67
C PHE A 77 -3.32 21.38 21.74
N THR A 78 -2.80 20.20 21.38
CA THR A 78 -2.10 19.29 22.30
C THR A 78 -0.91 19.97 22.98
N TRP A 79 -0.14 20.78 22.24
CA TRP A 79 1.04 21.45 22.77
C TRP A 79 0.71 22.65 23.66
N ARG A 80 -0.31 23.45 23.31
CA ARG A 80 -0.79 24.55 24.16
C ARG A 80 -1.28 24.05 25.51
N GLN A 81 -1.96 22.92 25.46
CA GLN A 81 -2.49 22.22 26.59
C GLN A 81 -1.38 21.65 27.52
N ALA A 82 -0.18 21.42 27.00
CA ALA A 82 0.99 21.02 27.79
C ALA A 82 1.46 22.09 28.78
N LYS A 83 1.13 23.36 28.56
CA LYS A 83 1.63 24.49 29.36
C LYS A 83 0.93 24.51 30.72
N ASP A 84 1.71 24.29 31.78
CA ASP A 84 1.31 24.41 33.19
C ASP A 84 0.26 23.39 33.70
N ARG A 85 0.16 22.22 33.05
CA ARG A 85 -0.77 21.14 33.45
C ARG A 85 -0.04 19.89 33.94
N GLN A 86 -0.77 19.05 34.68
CA GLN A 86 -0.27 17.77 35.21
C GLN A 86 0.14 16.81 34.08
N VAL A 87 1.18 16.00 34.34
CA VAL A 87 1.74 15.04 33.38
C VAL A 87 0.71 14.06 32.83
N ARG A 88 -0.18 13.55 33.69
CA ARG A 88 -1.24 12.61 33.28
C ARG A 88 -2.15 13.22 32.22
N TRP A 89 -2.52 14.47 32.42
CA TRP A 89 -3.43 15.18 31.55
C TRP A 89 -2.77 15.48 30.20
N PHE A 90 -1.50 15.89 30.19
CA PHE A 90 -0.73 16.06 28.95
C PHE A 90 -0.63 14.75 28.15
N PHE A 91 -0.33 13.63 28.80
CA PHE A 91 -0.29 12.31 28.14
C PHE A 91 -1.65 11.92 27.54
N GLN A 92 -2.75 12.13 28.27
CA GLN A 92 -4.10 11.88 27.76
C GLN A 92 -4.41 12.71 26.50
N MET A 93 -3.97 13.97 26.46
CA MET A 93 -4.14 14.82 25.28
C MET A 93 -3.35 14.32 24.08
N ILE A 94 -2.12 13.82 24.27
CA ILE A 94 -1.36 13.18 23.18
C ILE A 94 -2.13 11.97 22.65
N CYS A 95 -2.63 11.09 23.53
CA CYS A 95 -3.40 9.92 23.11
C CYS A 95 -4.67 10.31 22.34
N LEU A 96 -5.42 11.30 22.84
CA LEU A 96 -6.62 11.80 22.19
C LEU A 96 -6.30 12.43 20.83
N GLY A 97 -5.23 13.22 20.76
CA GLY A 97 -4.73 13.82 19.52
C GLY A 97 -4.36 12.76 18.50
N GLN A 98 -3.67 11.69 18.92
CA GLN A 98 -3.30 10.58 18.06
C GLN A 98 -4.53 9.82 17.54
N ILE A 99 -5.49 9.49 18.40
CA ILE A 99 -6.73 8.82 17.99
C ILE A 99 -7.48 9.69 16.97
N THR A 100 -7.59 10.99 17.23
CA THR A 100 -8.27 11.94 16.33
C THR A 100 -7.55 12.02 14.99
N ALA A 101 -6.22 12.09 14.98
CA ALA A 101 -5.42 12.08 13.76
C ALA A 101 -5.60 10.77 12.98
N CYS A 102 -5.62 9.62 13.65
CA CYS A 102 -5.87 8.33 13.01
C CYS A 102 -7.27 8.26 12.37
N ILE A 103 -8.30 8.81 13.02
CA ILE A 103 -9.66 8.89 12.47
C ILE A 103 -9.67 9.78 11.22
N LEU A 104 -9.07 10.98 11.30
CA LEU A 104 -8.97 11.91 10.18
C LEU A 104 -8.25 11.27 8.97
N LEU A 105 -7.12 10.60 9.20
CA LEU A 105 -6.39 9.90 8.15
C LEU A 105 -7.20 8.76 7.55
N SER A 106 -7.88 7.97 8.39
CA SER A 106 -8.73 6.87 7.94
C SER A 106 -9.92 7.33 7.10
N ALA A 107 -10.44 8.53 7.38
CA ALA A 107 -11.56 9.10 6.64
C ALA A 107 -11.13 9.74 5.30
N VAL A 108 -9.90 10.26 5.20
CA VAL A 108 -9.51 11.10 4.05
C VAL A 108 -8.28 10.57 3.30
N VAL A 109 -7.17 10.32 3.99
CA VAL A 109 -5.89 9.97 3.34
C VAL A 109 -5.82 8.50 2.96
N PHE A 110 -6.26 7.60 3.84
CA PHE A 110 -6.16 6.16 3.62
C PHE A 110 -7.05 5.64 2.50
N PRO A 111 -8.26 6.16 2.25
CA PRO A 111 -9.06 5.79 1.08
C PRO A 111 -8.35 6.09 -0.24
N GLU A 112 -7.78 7.28 -0.39
CA GLU A 112 -7.04 7.69 -1.61
C GLU A 112 -5.77 6.86 -1.80
N MET A 113 -5.04 6.60 -0.71
CA MET A 113 -3.91 5.67 -0.76
C MET A 113 -4.35 4.25 -1.13
N ALA A 114 -5.46 3.77 -0.59
CA ALA A 114 -5.98 2.45 -0.87
C ALA A 114 -6.40 2.34 -2.34
N GLU A 115 -7.04 3.37 -2.90
CA GLU A 115 -7.45 3.41 -4.31
C GLU A 115 -6.24 3.20 -5.24
N SER A 116 -5.18 4.00 -5.07
CA SER A 116 -3.94 3.89 -5.86
C SER A 116 -3.21 2.54 -5.76
N ARG A 117 -3.54 1.71 -4.76
CA ARG A 117 -2.88 0.42 -4.49
C ARG A 117 -3.81 -0.79 -4.62
N SER A 118 -5.11 -0.56 -4.71
CA SER A 118 -6.15 -1.60 -4.68
C SER A 118 -6.15 -2.48 -5.93
N GLY A 119 -5.59 -1.99 -7.05
CA GLY A 119 -5.72 -2.65 -8.35
C GLY A 119 -7.14 -2.56 -8.93
N ARG A 120 -8.00 -1.69 -8.37
CA ARG A 120 -9.39 -1.50 -8.80
C ARG A 120 -9.49 -1.13 -10.29
N ALA A 121 -8.68 -0.19 -10.77
CA ALA A 121 -8.68 0.21 -12.18
C ALA A 121 -8.36 -0.97 -13.12
N ILE A 122 -7.43 -1.85 -12.73
CA ILE A 122 -7.13 -3.06 -13.50
C ILE A 122 -8.30 -4.05 -13.42
N ALA A 123 -8.98 -4.13 -12.27
CA ALA A 123 -10.14 -4.99 -12.09
C ALA A 123 -11.30 -4.58 -13.00
N GLU A 124 -11.61 -3.28 -13.04
CA GLU A 124 -12.62 -2.69 -13.92
C GLU A 124 -12.27 -2.95 -15.39
N PHE A 125 -11.01 -2.74 -15.77
CA PHE A 125 -10.53 -3.05 -17.12
C PHE A 125 -10.72 -4.52 -17.50
N ILE A 126 -10.39 -5.46 -16.62
CA ILE A 126 -10.59 -6.89 -16.86
C ILE A 126 -12.09 -7.20 -16.98
N ALA A 127 -12.91 -6.63 -16.10
CA ALA A 127 -14.35 -6.86 -16.09
C ALA A 127 -15.07 -6.29 -17.33
N GLU A 128 -14.55 -5.23 -17.94
CA GLU A 128 -15.01 -4.66 -19.22
C GLU A 128 -14.58 -5.49 -20.44
N ASN A 129 -13.49 -6.27 -20.33
CA ASN A 129 -12.86 -6.99 -21.43
C ASN A 129 -12.86 -8.51 -21.21
N GLN A 130 -13.99 -9.08 -20.77
CA GLN A 130 -14.08 -10.50 -20.37
C GLN A 130 -13.77 -11.48 -21.51
N ASP A 131 -14.05 -11.09 -22.75
CA ASP A 131 -13.77 -11.90 -23.93
C ASP A 131 -12.28 -11.98 -24.27
N TYR A 132 -11.47 -11.07 -23.69
CA TYR A 132 -10.07 -10.91 -23.97
C TYR A 132 -9.21 -11.63 -22.93
N ARG A 133 -8.08 -12.15 -23.38
CA ARG A 133 -7.09 -12.71 -22.46
C ARG A 133 -6.24 -11.57 -21.90
N VAL A 134 -6.27 -11.36 -20.58
CA VAL A 134 -5.52 -10.29 -19.92
C VAL A 134 -4.26 -10.83 -19.25
N GLY A 135 -3.12 -10.25 -19.60
CA GLY A 135 -1.83 -10.54 -19.01
C GLY A 135 -1.20 -9.33 -18.34
N MET A 136 -0.44 -9.56 -17.27
CA MET A 136 0.25 -8.53 -16.49
C MET A 136 1.76 -8.75 -16.60
N TYR A 137 2.47 -7.82 -17.24
CA TYR A 137 3.89 -8.01 -17.55
C TYR A 137 4.79 -7.68 -16.35
N GLN A 138 5.54 -8.68 -15.87
CA GLN A 138 6.46 -8.63 -14.72
C GLN A 138 5.83 -8.34 -13.35
N PHE A 139 4.52 -8.13 -13.26
CA PHE A 139 3.79 -7.95 -12.00
C PHE A 139 2.52 -8.80 -11.96
N TYR A 140 1.93 -8.94 -10.78
CA TYR A 140 0.62 -9.58 -10.64
C TYR A 140 -0.19 -8.90 -9.54
N SER A 141 -1.39 -8.44 -9.88
CA SER A 141 -2.33 -7.86 -8.92
C SER A 141 -3.36 -8.91 -8.52
N ALA A 142 -3.13 -9.55 -7.36
CA ALA A 142 -4.09 -10.51 -6.82
C ALA A 142 -5.43 -9.85 -6.45
N SER A 143 -5.40 -8.59 -6.05
CA SER A 143 -6.60 -7.82 -5.74
C SER A 143 -7.42 -7.51 -7.00
N SER A 144 -6.79 -7.22 -8.14
CA SER A 144 -7.56 -6.98 -9.37
C SER A 144 -8.26 -8.24 -9.88
N VAL A 145 -7.62 -9.40 -9.76
CA VAL A 145 -8.23 -10.72 -10.07
C VAL A 145 -9.38 -11.02 -9.11
N TYR A 146 -9.20 -10.77 -7.82
CA TYR A 146 -10.24 -10.95 -6.83
C TYR A 146 -11.46 -10.05 -7.10
N TYR A 147 -11.25 -8.76 -7.36
CA TYR A 147 -12.34 -7.80 -7.59
C TYR A 147 -13.02 -7.96 -8.94
N SER A 148 -12.29 -8.37 -9.98
CA SER A 148 -12.89 -8.61 -11.31
C SER A 148 -13.62 -9.95 -11.38
N GLY A 149 -13.29 -10.92 -10.53
CA GLY A 149 -13.80 -12.30 -10.63
C GLY A 149 -13.24 -13.08 -11.83
N HIS A 150 -12.26 -12.52 -12.55
CA HIS A 150 -11.69 -13.08 -13.76
C HIS A 150 -10.19 -13.30 -13.61
N THR A 151 -9.71 -14.41 -14.17
CA THR A 151 -8.30 -14.78 -14.08
C THR A 151 -7.44 -13.94 -15.02
N ALA A 152 -6.46 -13.22 -14.47
CA ALA A 152 -5.35 -12.66 -15.24
C ALA A 152 -4.11 -13.56 -15.13
N ILE A 153 -3.19 -13.44 -16.09
CA ILE A 153 -1.95 -14.22 -16.14
C ILE A 153 -0.74 -13.31 -15.90
N LYS A 154 0.16 -13.70 -15.02
CA LYS A 154 1.45 -13.02 -14.87
C LYS A 154 2.33 -13.41 -16.05
N ILE A 155 2.74 -12.42 -16.82
CA ILE A 155 3.67 -12.62 -17.92
C ILE A 155 5.08 -12.31 -17.45
N ILE A 156 6.03 -13.19 -17.76
CA ILE A 156 7.45 -12.97 -17.45
C ILE A 156 8.31 -13.02 -18.73
N PRO A 157 9.43 -12.25 -18.77
CA PRO A 157 10.37 -12.32 -19.88
C PRO A 157 10.95 -13.73 -19.99
N SER A 158 11.14 -14.21 -21.23
CA SER A 158 11.66 -15.56 -21.48
C SER A 158 13.05 -15.79 -20.86
N ALA A 159 13.88 -14.74 -20.78
CA ALA A 159 15.18 -14.78 -20.14
C ALA A 159 15.13 -15.05 -18.61
N ALA A 160 14.04 -14.64 -17.94
CA ALA A 160 13.88 -14.79 -16.50
C ALA A 160 13.39 -16.20 -16.08
N MET A 161 12.86 -17.00 -17.02
CA MET A 161 12.56 -18.41 -16.75
C MET A 161 13.80 -19.31 -16.85
N ALA A 162 14.74 -18.98 -17.74
CA ALA A 162 15.96 -19.77 -17.94
C ALA A 162 16.87 -19.82 -16.68
N SER A 163 16.72 -18.85 -15.76
CA SER A 163 17.46 -18.79 -14.49
C SER A 163 16.81 -19.58 -13.34
N ASN A 164 15.64 -20.20 -13.54
CA ASN A 164 15.01 -21.09 -12.57
C ASN A 164 14.94 -22.52 -13.14
N PRO A 165 16.08 -23.25 -13.24
CA PRO A 165 16.01 -24.69 -13.40
C PRO A 165 15.19 -25.24 -12.22
N ALA A 166 14.22 -26.11 -12.52
CA ALA A 166 13.34 -26.73 -11.52
C ALA A 166 14.17 -27.43 -10.44
N GLU A 167 14.49 -26.72 -9.35
CA GLU A 167 15.14 -27.29 -8.18
C GLU A 167 14.15 -28.23 -7.48
N LYS A 168 14.65 -29.35 -6.96
CA LYS A 168 13.89 -30.44 -6.31
C LYS A 168 12.96 -30.03 -5.16
N LEU A 169 12.99 -28.77 -4.73
CA LEU A 169 12.12 -28.19 -3.72
C LEU A 169 11.43 -26.94 -4.28
N ASP A 170 10.67 -27.15 -5.35
CA ASP A 170 9.94 -26.07 -5.99
C ASP A 170 8.67 -25.71 -5.20
N TRP A 171 8.80 -24.66 -4.38
CA TRP A 171 7.67 -24.04 -3.69
C TRP A 171 6.74 -23.28 -4.65
N SER A 172 6.98 -23.29 -5.96
CA SER A 172 6.07 -22.75 -7.00
C SER A 172 4.66 -23.34 -6.90
N SER A 173 4.51 -24.59 -6.46
CA SER A 173 3.22 -25.25 -6.26
C SER A 173 2.31 -24.57 -5.22
N LYS A 174 2.87 -23.74 -4.32
CA LYS A 174 2.08 -22.89 -3.41
C LYS A 174 1.52 -21.66 -4.09
N TYR A 175 2.08 -21.25 -5.22
CA TYR A 175 1.62 -20.09 -5.97
C TYR A 175 0.50 -20.52 -6.92
N THR A 176 -0.73 -20.14 -6.55
CA THR A 176 -1.93 -20.37 -7.36
C THR A 176 -2.10 -19.36 -8.50
N MET A 177 -1.14 -18.44 -8.66
CA MET A 177 -1.16 -17.40 -9.69
C MET A 177 -0.61 -17.96 -11.00
N PRO A 178 -1.37 -17.97 -12.11
CA PRO A 178 -0.89 -18.50 -13.37
C PRO A 178 0.23 -17.60 -13.93
N THR A 179 1.39 -18.20 -14.19
CA THR A 179 2.57 -17.52 -14.75
C THR A 179 2.92 -18.14 -16.09
N GLN A 180 3.13 -17.32 -17.11
CA GLN A 180 3.50 -17.79 -18.46
C GLN A 180 4.56 -16.87 -19.10
N PRO A 181 5.46 -17.40 -19.95
CA PRO A 181 6.27 -16.60 -20.86
C PRO A 181 5.39 -15.82 -21.84
N VAL A 182 5.88 -14.68 -22.34
CA VAL A 182 5.15 -13.87 -23.35
C VAL A 182 4.82 -14.71 -24.59
N ALA A 183 5.77 -15.53 -25.06
CA ALA A 183 5.59 -16.36 -26.25
C ALA A 183 4.44 -17.37 -26.10
N GLU A 184 4.35 -18.04 -24.94
CA GLU A 184 3.26 -18.99 -24.67
C GLU A 184 1.92 -18.30 -24.48
N PHE A 185 1.92 -17.15 -23.80
CA PHE A 185 0.73 -16.34 -23.60
C PHE A 185 0.10 -15.91 -24.94
N VAL A 186 0.92 -15.47 -25.88
CA VAL A 186 0.50 -15.09 -27.23
C VAL A 186 0.11 -16.31 -28.08
N ALA A 187 0.89 -17.40 -28.03
CA ALA A 187 0.58 -18.62 -28.79
C ALA A 187 -0.77 -19.25 -28.38
N GLN A 188 -1.11 -19.20 -27.08
CA GLN A 188 -2.39 -19.66 -26.56
C GLN A 188 -3.56 -18.67 -26.79
N SER A 189 -3.31 -17.55 -27.45
CA SER A 189 -4.33 -16.55 -27.75
C SER A 189 -5.26 -16.96 -28.90
N GLN A 190 -4.83 -17.88 -29.80
CA GLN A 190 -5.61 -18.53 -30.88
C GLN A 190 -6.86 -17.77 -31.39
N GLY A 191 -6.70 -16.50 -31.81
CA GLY A 191 -7.78 -15.69 -32.41
C GLY A 191 -8.64 -14.86 -31.44
N LYS A 192 -8.37 -14.92 -30.13
CA LYS A 192 -8.89 -13.93 -29.17
C LYS A 192 -7.94 -12.75 -29.10
N ASN A 193 -8.51 -11.55 -29.11
CA ASN A 193 -7.76 -10.34 -28.85
C ASN A 193 -7.13 -10.38 -27.44
N THR A 194 -5.86 -10.01 -27.34
CA THR A 194 -5.07 -10.18 -26.13
C THR A 194 -4.61 -8.83 -25.58
N TRP A 195 -4.86 -8.61 -24.30
CA TRP A 195 -4.44 -7.40 -23.60
C TRP A 195 -3.24 -7.68 -22.70
N VAL A 196 -2.26 -6.79 -22.76
CA VAL A 196 -1.13 -6.79 -21.84
C VAL A 196 -1.06 -5.47 -21.09
N VAL A 197 -1.12 -5.57 -19.77
CA VAL A 197 -0.92 -4.46 -18.85
C VAL A 197 0.56 -4.38 -18.49
N VAL A 198 1.17 -3.22 -18.72
CA VAL A 198 2.61 -2.99 -18.57
C VAL A 198 2.86 -1.74 -17.71
N PRO A 199 3.57 -1.86 -16.58
CA PRO A 199 3.96 -0.72 -15.78
C PRO A 199 4.95 0.20 -16.51
N ASP A 200 4.85 1.51 -16.29
CA ASP A 200 5.74 2.52 -16.88
C ASP A 200 7.22 2.18 -16.73
N LYS A 201 7.60 1.68 -15.54
CA LYS A 201 8.98 1.32 -15.20
C LYS A 201 9.62 0.29 -16.14
N VAL A 202 8.82 -0.58 -16.73
CA VAL A 202 9.28 -1.68 -17.60
C VAL A 202 8.74 -1.54 -19.03
N LYS A 203 8.12 -0.39 -19.35
CA LYS A 203 7.52 -0.11 -20.65
C LYS A 203 8.55 -0.17 -21.78
N GLU A 204 9.69 0.50 -21.63
CA GLU A 204 10.72 0.54 -22.67
C GLU A 204 11.30 -0.85 -22.95
N GLN A 205 11.54 -1.63 -21.89
CA GLN A 205 11.98 -3.02 -22.01
C GLN A 205 10.95 -3.86 -22.77
N PHE A 206 9.67 -3.77 -22.38
CA PHE A 206 8.59 -4.50 -23.05
C PHE A 206 8.48 -4.13 -24.54
N LEU A 207 8.49 -2.83 -24.85
CA LEU A 207 8.40 -2.37 -26.22
C LEU A 207 9.61 -2.78 -27.06
N ALA A 208 10.82 -2.77 -26.51
CA ALA A 208 12.02 -3.19 -27.22
C ALA A 208 12.05 -4.71 -27.48
N GLU A 209 11.67 -5.52 -26.48
CA GLU A 209 11.73 -6.98 -26.54
C GLU A 209 10.63 -7.57 -27.45
N TYR A 210 9.47 -6.90 -27.54
CA TYR A 210 8.28 -7.43 -28.21
C TYR A 210 7.78 -6.57 -29.38
N GLN A 211 8.66 -5.82 -30.06
CA GLN A 211 8.31 -5.02 -31.25
C GLN A 211 7.64 -5.86 -32.35
N VAL A 212 8.05 -7.12 -32.49
CA VAL A 212 7.53 -8.06 -33.50
C VAL A 212 6.01 -8.29 -33.33
N LEU A 213 5.50 -8.20 -32.10
CA LEU A 213 4.07 -8.35 -31.79
C LEU A 213 3.26 -7.08 -32.06
N SER A 214 3.88 -6.01 -32.57
CA SER A 214 3.24 -4.73 -32.90
C SER A 214 2.29 -4.20 -31.80
N PRO A 215 2.74 -4.07 -30.54
CA PRO A 215 1.88 -3.68 -29.42
C PRO A 215 1.27 -2.29 -29.65
N ARG A 216 -0.07 -2.22 -29.64
CA ARG A 216 -0.80 -0.95 -29.82
C ARG A 216 -1.27 -0.42 -28.48
N LEU A 217 -0.77 0.75 -28.10
CA LEU A 217 -1.23 1.44 -26.89
C LEU A 217 -2.67 1.90 -27.08
N GLN A 218 -3.55 1.55 -26.14
CA GLN A 218 -4.96 1.93 -26.19
C GLN A 218 -5.36 2.80 -25.01
N ARG A 219 -4.78 2.54 -23.84
CA ARG A 219 -5.02 3.30 -22.62
C ARG A 219 -3.72 3.43 -21.82
N SER A 220 -3.53 4.57 -21.18
CA SER A 220 -2.49 4.78 -20.17
C SER A 220 -3.14 5.45 -18.97
N HIS A 221 -2.97 4.88 -17.78
CA HIS A 221 -3.61 5.36 -16.56
C HIS A 221 -2.80 4.92 -15.33
N ASP A 222 -2.54 5.86 -14.41
CA ASP A 222 -1.86 5.61 -13.12
C ASP A 222 -0.54 4.83 -13.21
N GLY A 223 0.27 5.15 -14.21
CA GLY A 223 1.57 4.52 -14.43
C GLY A 223 1.49 3.09 -15.00
N LEU A 224 0.33 2.72 -15.54
CA LEU A 224 0.09 1.46 -16.25
C LEU A 224 -0.32 1.75 -17.70
N ASN A 225 0.19 0.96 -18.62
CA ASN A 225 -0.09 1.04 -20.05
C ASN A 225 -0.78 -0.24 -20.50
N TYR A 226 -1.86 -0.10 -21.25
CA TYR A 226 -2.68 -1.19 -21.73
C TYR A 226 -2.44 -1.33 -23.23
N TYR A 227 -1.77 -2.42 -23.61
CA TYR A 227 -1.44 -2.74 -24.98
C TYR A 227 -2.31 -3.84 -25.52
N LEU A 228 -2.89 -3.61 -26.70
CA LEU A 228 -3.49 -4.66 -27.49
C LEU A 228 -2.40 -5.34 -28.31
N LEU A 229 -2.33 -6.67 -28.21
CA LEU A 229 -1.50 -7.51 -29.05
C LEU A 229 -2.38 -8.17 -30.12
N ASN A 230 -1.87 -8.18 -31.35
CA ASN A 230 -2.50 -8.83 -32.51
C ASN A 230 -1.69 -10.06 -32.93
#